data_AF-A0A923EIT5-F1
#
_entry.id   AF-A0A923EIT5-F1
#
_cell.length_a   1.000
_cell.length_b   1.000
_cell.length_c   1.000
_cell.angle_alpha   90.00
_cell.angle_beta   90.00
_cell.angle_gamma   90.00
#
_symmetry.space_group_name_H-M   'P 1'
#
loop_
_entity.id
_entity.type
_entity.pdbx_description
1 polymer ?
#
loop_
_entity_poly.entity_id
_entity_poly.type
_entity_poly.pdbx_seq_one_letter_code
_entity_poly.pdbx_strand_id
1 'polypeptide(L)'
;MVRFGAAPDNACEMDLDHIFISRLKLLIIMTRAYLEGYPLGAVRKAAIVGNARYIAAESVDLEQLIPLRREQPARDGMDFDHVFYQRVKLLASMAQTVGLNYPMGEHRKKALIDNLNMICGTLGFTSGVKKVEFLKVA
;
A
#
# COMPACT_ATOMS: atom_id res chain seq x y z
N MET A 1 24.51 -4.39 -20.18
CA MET A 1 23.33 -3.96 -19.40
C MET A 1 23.83 -3.33 -18.12
N VAL A 2 23.53 -2.05 -17.89
CA VAL A 2 23.80 -1.39 -16.60
C VAL A 2 22.78 -1.90 -15.61
N ARG A 3 23.22 -2.53 -14.52
CA ARG A 3 22.36 -3.09 -13.49
C ARG A 3 22.04 -1.98 -12.50
N PHE A 4 20.82 -1.46 -12.52
CA PHE A 4 20.34 -0.51 -11.52
C PHE A 4 19.85 -1.30 -10.31
N GLY A 5 20.51 -1.09 -9.17
CA GLY A 5 20.19 -1.74 -7.90
C GLY A 5 21.07 -1.14 -6.79
N ALA A 6 20.70 -1.40 -5.54
CA ALA A 6 21.56 -1.03 -4.41
C ALA A 6 22.92 -1.74 -4.53
N ALA A 7 23.99 -1.10 -4.05
CA ALA A 7 25.26 -1.78 -3.85
C ALA A 7 25.02 -3.05 -3.01
N PRO A 8 25.76 -4.17 -3.25
CA PRO A 8 25.52 -5.43 -2.55
C PRO A 8 25.56 -5.28 -1.02
N ASP A 9 26.35 -4.34 -0.52
CA ASP A 9 26.50 -3.98 0.89
C ASP A 9 25.25 -3.30 1.49
N ASN A 10 24.37 -2.78 0.63
CA ASN A 10 23.10 -2.11 0.96
C ASN A 10 21.88 -2.92 0.51
N ALA A 11 22.08 -4.12 -0.03
CA ALA A 11 20.99 -5.00 -0.44
C ALA A 11 20.45 -5.73 0.80
N CYS A 12 19.23 -5.38 1.22
CA CYS A 12 18.51 -6.08 2.27
C CYS A 12 17.66 -7.20 1.63
N GLU A 13 17.64 -8.37 2.26
CA GLU A 13 16.70 -9.43 1.89
C GLU A 13 15.26 -8.96 2.16
N MET A 14 14.43 -8.96 1.13
CA MET A 14 13.02 -8.60 1.29
C MET A 14 12.25 -9.77 1.89
N ASP A 15 11.81 -9.63 3.13
CA ASP A 15 10.84 -10.54 3.72
C ASP A 15 9.40 -10.25 3.24
N LEU A 16 8.44 -11.07 3.70
CA LEU A 16 7.03 -10.94 3.34
C LEU A 16 6.42 -9.60 3.78
N ASP A 17 6.84 -9.06 4.91
CA ASP A 17 6.32 -7.79 5.41
C ASP A 17 6.80 -6.62 4.54
N HIS A 18 8.05 -6.65 4.07
CA HIS A 18 8.57 -5.69 3.09
C HIS A 18 7.80 -5.71 1.78
N ILE A 19 7.45 -6.90 1.28
CA ILE A 19 6.65 -7.07 0.05
C ILE A 19 5.23 -6.52 0.29
N PHE A 20 4.61 -6.89 1.42
CA PHE A 20 3.28 -6.43 1.80
C PHE A 20 3.20 -4.89 1.85
N ILE A 21 4.12 -4.25 2.59
CA ILE A 21 4.15 -2.79 2.72
C ILE A 21 4.41 -2.11 1.38
N SER A 22 5.32 -2.65 0.55
CA SER A 22 5.60 -2.09 -0.77
C SER A 22 4.36 -2.12 -1.67
N ARG A 23 3.62 -3.23 -1.67
CA ARG A 23 2.38 -3.37 -2.46
C ARG A 23 1.25 -2.52 -1.89
N LEU A 24 1.17 -2.37 -0.56
CA LEU A 24 0.22 -1.47 0.09
C LEU A 24 0.47 -0.02 -0.29
N LYS A 25 1.72 0.45 -0.22
CA LYS A 25 2.12 1.79 -0.65
C LYS A 25 1.76 2.06 -2.11
N LEU A 26 2.04 1.11 -3.00
CA LEU A 26 1.68 1.23 -4.41
C LEU A 26 0.15 1.32 -4.60
N LEU A 27 -0.62 0.51 -3.87
CA LEU A 27 -2.09 0.56 -3.91
C LEU A 27 -2.63 1.91 -3.42
N ILE A 28 -2.06 2.46 -2.33
CA ILE A 28 -2.38 3.79 -1.80
C ILE A 28 -2.16 4.87 -2.86
N ILE A 29 -0.98 4.88 -3.51
CA ILE A 29 -0.63 5.88 -4.52
C ILE A 29 -1.59 5.82 -5.71
N MET A 30 -1.85 4.62 -6.25
CA MET A 30 -2.75 4.46 -7.40
C MET A 30 -4.19 4.86 -7.06
N THR A 31 -4.65 4.54 -5.85
CA THR A 31 -6.00 4.89 -5.39
C THR A 31 -6.13 6.40 -5.16
N ARG A 32 -5.11 7.05 -4.59
CA ARG A 32 -5.07 8.51 -4.44
C ARG A 32 -5.07 9.21 -5.80
N ALA A 33 -4.27 8.73 -6.76
CA ALA A 33 -4.26 9.27 -8.11
C ALA A 33 -5.65 9.20 -8.77
N TYR A 34 -6.38 8.09 -8.59
CA TYR A 34 -7.77 8.00 -9.05
C TYR A 34 -8.68 9.06 -8.41
N LEU A 35 -8.59 9.24 -7.10
CA LEU A 35 -9.42 10.20 -6.35
C LEU A 35 -9.13 11.65 -6.73
N GLU A 36 -7.89 11.95 -7.13
CA GLU A 36 -7.47 13.26 -7.65
C GLU A 36 -7.85 13.47 -9.12
N GLY A 37 -8.51 12.50 -9.76
CA GLY A 37 -9.00 12.60 -11.13
C GLY A 37 -7.96 12.25 -12.20
N TYR A 38 -6.82 11.67 -11.83
CA TYR A 38 -5.83 11.23 -12.82
C TYR A 38 -6.37 10.05 -13.64
N PRO A 39 -6.19 10.07 -14.97
CA PRO A 39 -6.67 9.01 -15.83
C PRO A 39 -5.94 7.69 -15.54
N LEU A 40 -6.73 6.64 -15.30
CA LEU A 40 -6.23 5.28 -15.18
C LEU A 40 -6.43 4.53 -16.50
N GLY A 41 -5.33 4.26 -17.21
CA GLY A 41 -5.33 3.34 -18.35
C GLY A 41 -5.58 1.89 -17.92
N ALA A 42 -5.91 1.03 -18.88
CA ALA A 42 -6.21 -0.39 -18.65
C ALA A 42 -5.14 -1.13 -17.82
N VAL A 43 -3.86 -0.87 -18.09
CA VAL A 43 -2.73 -1.48 -17.35
C VAL A 43 -2.75 -1.10 -15.87
N ARG A 44 -2.95 0.19 -15.55
CA ARG A 44 -3.00 0.66 -14.15
C ARG A 44 -4.22 0.13 -13.43
N LYS A 45 -5.37 0.04 -14.11
CA LYS A 45 -6.58 -0.58 -13.57
C LYS A 45 -6.38 -2.05 -13.22
N ALA A 46 -5.77 -2.82 -14.12
CA ALA A 46 -5.42 -4.21 -13.85
C ALA A 46 -4.42 -4.34 -12.68
N ALA A 47 -3.42 -3.46 -12.60
CA ALA A 47 -2.47 -3.41 -11.50
C ALA A 47 -3.14 -3.11 -10.15
N ILE A 48 -4.11 -2.18 -10.12
CA ILE A 48 -4.94 -1.91 -8.93
C ILE A 48 -5.68 -3.17 -8.50
N VAL A 49 -6.38 -3.86 -9.41
CA VAL A 49 -7.12 -5.09 -9.08
C VAL A 49 -6.18 -6.18 -8.55
N GLY A 50 -5.02 -6.38 -9.20
CA GLY A 50 -4.03 -7.37 -8.78
C GLY A 50 -3.45 -7.07 -7.41
N ASN A 51 -3.05 -5.81 -7.15
CA ASN A 51 -2.56 -5.41 -5.83
C ASN A 51 -3.63 -5.49 -4.75
N ALA A 52 -4.85 -5.05 -5.05
CA ALA A 52 -5.97 -5.14 -4.11
C ALA A 52 -6.23 -6.59 -3.69
N ARG A 53 -6.25 -7.53 -4.63
CA ARG A 53 -6.42 -8.96 -4.32
C ARG A 53 -5.32 -9.50 -3.42
N TYR A 54 -4.06 -9.19 -3.74
CA TYR A 54 -2.94 -9.61 -2.93
C TYR A 54 -3.02 -9.05 -1.50
N ILE A 55 -3.24 -7.74 -1.37
CA ILE A 55 -3.34 -7.09 -0.06
C ILE A 55 -4.52 -7.62 0.77
N ALA A 56 -5.66 -7.90 0.13
CA ALA A 56 -6.81 -8.49 0.81
C ALA A 56 -6.51 -9.89 1.37
N ALA A 57 -5.76 -10.72 0.63
CA ALA A 57 -5.37 -12.05 1.10
C ALA A 57 -4.36 -11.96 2.26
N GLU A 58 -3.23 -11.27 2.04
CA GLU A 58 -2.15 -11.19 3.04
C GLU A 58 -2.58 -10.48 4.32
N SER A 59 -3.49 -9.51 4.25
CA SER A 59 -3.99 -8.82 5.45
C SER A 59 -4.81 -9.73 6.37
N VAL A 60 -5.43 -10.80 5.86
CA VAL A 60 -6.11 -11.81 6.69
C VAL A 60 -5.07 -12.68 7.40
N ASP A 61 -4.06 -13.14 6.68
CA ASP A 61 -3.01 -14.00 7.23
C ASP A 61 -2.20 -13.26 8.30
N LEU A 62 -1.82 -12.00 8.03
CA LEU A 62 -1.08 -11.16 8.97
C LEU A 62 -1.91 -10.81 10.22
N GLU A 63 -3.22 -10.57 10.10
CA GLU A 63 -4.10 -10.31 11.24
C GLU A 63 -4.17 -11.52 12.19
N GLN A 64 -4.19 -12.74 11.65
CA GLN A 64 -4.18 -13.97 12.44
C GLN A 64 -2.85 -14.20 13.17
N LEU A 65 -1.74 -13.65 12.65
CA LEU A 65 -0.42 -13.74 13.26
C LEU A 65 -0.18 -12.71 14.35
N ILE A 66 -1.07 -11.73 14.57
CA ILE A 66 -0.92 -10.69 15.61
C ILE A 66 -0.63 -11.28 17.00
N PRO A 67 -1.36 -12.30 17.51
CA PRO A 67 -1.08 -12.85 18.84
C PRO A 67 0.32 -13.43 18.97
N LEU A 68 0.81 -14.09 17.92
CA LEU A 68 2.14 -14.70 17.86
C LEU A 68 3.25 -13.64 17.74
N ARG A 69 3.00 -12.55 17.01
CA ARG A 69 3.94 -11.44 16.83
C ARG A 69 4.12 -10.62 18.11
N ARG A 70 3.10 -10.48 18.95
CA ARG A 70 3.21 -9.77 20.24
C ARG A 70 4.22 -10.37 21.22
N GLU A 71 4.49 -11.67 21.09
CA GLU A 71 5.46 -12.38 21.93
C GLU A 71 6.90 -12.29 21.40
N GLN A 72 7.08 -11.78 20.18
CA GLN A 72 8.38 -11.61 19.53
C GLN A 72 8.75 -10.13 19.48
N PRO A 73 10.02 -9.74 19.74
CA PRO A 73 10.44 -8.36 19.52
C PRO A 73 10.28 -8.05 18.03
N ALA A 74 9.44 -7.05 17.72
CA ALA A 74 9.14 -6.64 16.35
C ALA A 74 10.45 -6.34 15.60
N ARG A 75 10.80 -7.18 14.63
CA ARG A 75 11.86 -6.86 13.68
C ARG A 75 11.31 -5.74 12.79
N ASP A 76 12.03 -4.62 12.73
CA ASP A 76 11.75 -3.46 11.88
C ASP A 76 10.47 -2.65 12.14
N GLY A 77 9.90 -2.70 13.34
CA GLY A 77 8.88 -1.73 13.77
C GLY A 77 7.51 -1.88 13.08
N MET A 78 7.23 -3.04 12.48
CA MET A 78 5.93 -3.36 11.88
C MET A 78 4.99 -4.08 12.86
N ASP A 79 4.74 -3.45 14.01
CA ASP A 79 3.71 -3.92 14.96
C ASP A 79 2.40 -3.14 14.71
N PHE A 80 1.68 -3.54 13.66
CA PHE A 80 0.38 -2.95 13.33
C PHE A 80 -0.74 -3.65 14.09
N ASP A 81 -1.72 -2.88 14.56
CA ASP A 81 -2.88 -3.44 15.25
C ASP A 81 -3.95 -4.00 14.29
N HIS A 82 -4.91 -4.72 14.84
CA HIS A 82 -6.05 -5.25 14.10
C HIS A 82 -6.86 -4.16 13.36
N VAL A 83 -6.91 -2.94 13.90
CA VAL A 83 -7.64 -1.81 13.29
C VAL A 83 -6.97 -1.43 11.97
N PHE A 84 -5.64 -1.39 11.92
CA PHE A 84 -4.88 -1.15 10.70
C PHE A 84 -5.22 -2.18 9.62
N TYR A 85 -5.17 -3.48 9.94
CA TYR A 85 -5.49 -4.53 8.96
C TYR A 85 -6.94 -4.46 8.47
N GLN A 86 -7.89 -4.09 9.33
CA GLN A 86 -9.28 -3.83 8.91
C GLN A 86 -9.38 -2.67 7.90
N ARG A 87 -8.65 -1.58 8.14
CA ARG A 87 -8.60 -0.42 7.22
C ARG A 87 -7.96 -0.80 5.89
N VAL A 88 -6.89 -1.61 5.93
CA VAL A 88 -6.22 -2.13 4.73
C VAL A 88 -7.15 -3.03 3.92
N LYS A 89 -7.92 -3.93 4.56
CA LYS A 89 -8.96 -4.73 3.90
C LYS A 89 -10.02 -3.87 3.23
N LEU A 90 -10.50 -2.83 3.92
CA LEU A 90 -11.45 -1.88 3.34
C LEU A 90 -10.87 -1.16 2.13
N LEU A 91 -9.62 -0.69 2.19
CA LEU A 91 -8.92 -0.09 1.06
C LEU A 91 -8.85 -1.06 -0.11
N ALA A 92 -8.44 -2.30 0.10
CA ALA A 92 -8.34 -3.30 -0.95
C ALA A 92 -9.70 -3.53 -1.65
N SER A 93 -10.78 -3.70 -0.88
CA SER A 93 -12.13 -3.86 -1.43
C SER A 93 -12.54 -2.66 -2.29
N MET A 94 -12.38 -1.44 -1.77
CA MET A 94 -12.77 -0.22 -2.49
C MET A 94 -11.88 0.04 -3.72
N ALA A 95 -10.57 -0.17 -3.62
CA ALA A 95 -9.64 -0.03 -4.73
C ALA A 95 -9.93 -1.04 -5.85
N GLN A 96 -10.36 -2.26 -5.51
CA GLN A 96 -10.80 -3.23 -6.51
C GLN A 96 -11.98 -2.69 -7.34
N THR A 97 -12.94 -2.02 -6.71
CA THR A 97 -14.07 -1.41 -7.43
C THR A 97 -13.62 -0.30 -8.39
N VAL A 98 -12.60 0.47 -8.00
CA VAL A 98 -11.97 1.48 -8.86
C VAL A 98 -11.33 0.84 -10.08
N GLY A 99 -10.53 -0.21 -9.89
CA GLY A 99 -9.87 -0.93 -10.99
C GLY A 99 -10.87 -1.60 -11.94
N LEU A 100 -11.99 -2.07 -11.42
CA LEU A 100 -13.10 -2.66 -12.20
C LEU A 100 -14.02 -1.61 -12.82
N ASN A 101 -13.72 -0.32 -12.69
CA ASN A 101 -14.46 0.77 -13.30
C ASN A 101 -15.91 0.91 -12.79
N TYR A 102 -16.19 0.43 -11.57
CA TYR A 102 -17.50 0.63 -10.95
C TYR A 102 -17.68 2.10 -10.54
N PRO A 103 -18.87 2.67 -10.75
CA PRO A 103 -19.15 4.05 -10.37
C PRO A 103 -19.08 4.21 -8.85
N MET A 104 -18.38 5.25 -8.40
CA MET A 104 -18.24 5.58 -7.00
C MET A 104 -18.84 6.96 -6.74
N GLY A 105 -19.93 7.00 -5.97
CA GLY A 105 -20.56 8.25 -5.55
C GLY A 105 -19.72 9.01 -4.53
N GLU A 106 -20.03 10.30 -4.34
CA GLU A 106 -19.24 11.22 -3.50
C GLU A 106 -19.05 10.73 -2.06
N HIS A 107 -20.08 10.15 -1.44
CA HIS A 107 -19.96 9.57 -0.10
C HIS A 107 -18.93 8.44 -0.02
N ARG A 108 -18.87 7.57 -1.04
CA ARG A 108 -17.89 6.47 -1.08
C ARG A 108 -16.49 6.99 -1.36
N LYS A 109 -16.34 8.01 -2.22
CA LYS A 109 -15.04 8.67 -2.44
C LYS A 109 -14.52 9.30 -1.14
N LYS A 110 -15.38 9.99 -0.40
CA LYS A 110 -15.02 10.57 0.90
C LYS A 110 -14.58 9.51 1.90
N ALA A 111 -15.35 8.42 2.03
CA ALA A 111 -14.96 7.29 2.89
C ALA A 111 -13.61 6.67 2.50
N LEU A 112 -13.31 6.59 1.20
CA LEU A 112 -12.02 6.09 0.71
C LEU A 112 -10.87 7.04 1.05
N ILE A 113 -11.09 8.35 0.91
CA ILE A 113 -10.12 9.39 1.31
C ILE A 113 -9.82 9.30 2.80
N ASP A 114 -10.86 9.22 3.63
CA ASP A 114 -10.71 9.15 5.09
C ASP A 114 -9.95 7.87 5.50
N ASN A 115 -10.28 6.73 4.87
CA ASN A 115 -9.59 5.47 5.10
C ASN A 115 -8.11 5.53 4.69
N LEU A 116 -7.81 6.12 3.52
CA LEU A 116 -6.43 6.32 3.06
C LEU A 116 -5.64 7.19 4.03
N ASN A 117 -6.23 8.28 4.52
CA ASN A 117 -5.55 9.18 5.46
C ASN A 117 -5.21 8.47 6.78
N MET A 118 -6.12 7.64 7.30
CA MET A 118 -5.85 6.82 8.48
C MET A 118 -4.70 5.84 8.25
N ILE A 119 -4.73 5.07 7.15
CA ILE A 119 -3.67 4.12 6.80
C ILE A 119 -2.32 4.83 6.65
N CYS A 120 -2.29 5.96 5.93
CA CYS A 120 -1.08 6.77 5.78
C CYS A 120 -0.56 7.33 7.10
N GLY A 121 -1.45 7.70 8.02
CA GLY A 121 -1.12 8.14 9.37
C GLY A 121 -0.48 7.03 10.20
N THR A 122 -1.02 5.80 10.12
CA THR A 122 -0.46 4.62 10.83
C THR A 122 0.84 4.13 10.20
N LEU A 123 0.93 4.11 8.87
CA LEU A 123 2.21 3.90 8.16
C LEU A 123 3.21 5.02 8.45
N GLY A 124 2.74 6.10 9.09
CA GLY A 124 3.49 7.22 9.61
C GLY A 124 4.53 7.66 8.64
N PHE A 125 4.14 7.97 7.39
CA PHE A 125 5.00 8.25 6.23
C PHE A 125 6.43 8.56 6.68
N THR A 126 7.21 7.49 6.89
CA THR A 126 8.61 7.56 7.26
C THR A 126 9.30 7.92 5.98
N SER A 127 9.09 9.17 5.55
CA SER A 127 9.86 9.80 4.50
C SER A 127 11.26 10.05 5.06
N GLY A 128 12.03 8.97 5.17
CA GLY A 128 13.41 8.94 4.73
C GLY A 128 13.52 9.14 3.20
N VAL A 129 12.43 9.48 2.53
CA VAL A 129 12.43 10.21 1.26
C VAL A 129 12.97 11.62 1.53
N LYS A 130 14.27 11.72 1.85
CA LYS A 130 15.04 12.95 1.63
C LYS A 130 14.76 13.34 0.18
N LYS A 131 14.16 14.52 -0.02
CA LYS A 131 13.96 15.23 -1.30
C LYS A 131 14.44 14.42 -2.51
N VAL A 132 13.53 13.71 -3.17
CA VAL A 132 13.83 13.12 -4.46
C VAL A 132 13.86 14.27 -5.48
N GLU A 133 15.03 14.89 -5.63
CA GLU A 133 15.31 15.83 -6.72
C GLU A 133 15.24 15.17 -8.11
N PHE A 134 15.03 13.84 -8.17
CA PHE A 134 15.04 13.05 -9.42
C PHE A 134 13.79 13.17 -10.32
N LEU A 135 12.75 13.93 -9.95
CA LEU A 135 11.60 14.16 -10.84
C LEU A 135 11.75 15.38 -11.78
N LYS A 136 12.96 15.93 -11.90
CA LYS A 136 13.31 16.78 -13.04
C LYS A 136 14.06 15.94 -14.07
N VAL A 137 13.32 15.38 -15.02
CA VAL A 137 13.89 15.04 -16.33
C VAL A 137 13.06 15.82 -17.34
N ALA A 138 13.71 16.83 -17.91
CA ALA A 138 13.28 17.54 -19.11
C ALA A 138 13.66 16.70 -20.34
#